data_AF-A0LEV2-F1
#
_entry.id   AF-A0LEV2-F1
#
_cell.length_a   1.000
_cell.length_b   1.000
_cell.length_c   1.000
_cell.angle_alpha   90.00
_cell.angle_beta   90.00
_cell.angle_gamma   90.00
#
_symmetry.space_group_name_H-M   'P 1'
#
loop_
_entity.id
_entity.type
_entity.pdbx_description
1 polymer ?
#
loop_
_entity_poly.entity_id
_entity_poly.type
_entity_poly.pdbx_seq_one_letter_code
_entity_poly.pdbx_strand_id
1 'polypeptide(L)'
;MDDRIQRQVVLPFSQLVKISFNSIRVRFFRSLITTLTLALAVAFVSFTWSGYELLNAFFPHADGTVQAGILAGGYELENGRFGAGAKDQWLVILSLLVCVVGIVNAQLMAVTERFREIGTFKCLGALDSFVVRIFVLESIYQGLFGGFVGGLAGVLIATGSFLFRAGWICLACWPPGSMLLTVAGTTLLAVVLSLLGAIYPALVAAKMQPAIALRNEE
;
A
#
# COMPACT_ATOMS: atom_id res chain seq x y z
N MET A 1 -41.08 -44.40 -8.63
CA MET A 1 -39.70 -44.29 -9.15
C MET A 1 -39.82 -43.71 -10.54
N ASP A 2 -39.68 -42.40 -10.69
CA ASP A 2 -39.48 -41.82 -12.02
C ASP A 2 -38.46 -40.68 -11.87
N ASP A 3 -37.29 -40.97 -12.42
CA ASP A 3 -36.01 -40.31 -12.14
C ASP A 3 -35.77 -39.27 -13.24
N ARG A 4 -36.31 -38.06 -13.06
CA ARG A 4 -36.05 -36.95 -13.99
C ARG A 4 -34.77 -36.23 -13.58
N ILE A 5 -33.63 -36.86 -13.87
CA ILE A 5 -32.32 -36.20 -13.83
C ILE A 5 -32.35 -35.07 -14.87
N GLN A 6 -32.43 -33.83 -14.38
CA GLN A 6 -32.40 -32.63 -15.21
C GLN A 6 -31.08 -32.59 -15.99
N ARG A 7 -31.17 -32.38 -17.32
CA ARG A 7 -30.03 -32.22 -18.24
C ARG A 7 -28.96 -31.31 -17.63
N GLN A 8 -27.79 -31.88 -17.34
CA GLN A 8 -26.61 -31.10 -16.99
C GLN A 8 -26.24 -30.21 -18.18
N VAL A 9 -26.31 -28.88 -17.98
CA VAL A 9 -25.91 -27.90 -19.00
C VAL A 9 -24.39 -27.98 -19.12
N VAL A 10 -23.91 -28.70 -20.14
CA VAL A 10 -22.48 -28.78 -20.46
C VAL A 10 -22.06 -27.44 -21.07
N LEU A 11 -21.50 -26.56 -20.24
CA LEU A 11 -21.01 -25.26 -20.70
C LEU A 11 -19.80 -25.46 -21.63
N PRO A 12 -19.76 -24.83 -22.81
CA PRO A 12 -18.62 -24.91 -23.73
C PRO A 12 -17.34 -24.38 -23.06
N PHE A 13 -16.19 -24.99 -23.37
CA PHE A 13 -14.90 -24.70 -22.72
C PHE A 13 -14.51 -23.21 -22.75
N SER A 14 -14.86 -22.50 -23.82
CA SER A 14 -14.63 -21.05 -23.94
C SER A 14 -15.41 -20.23 -22.90
N GLN A 15 -16.60 -20.67 -22.49
CA GLN A 15 -17.39 -20.02 -21.45
C GLN A 15 -16.82 -20.30 -20.06
N LEU A 16 -16.31 -21.51 -19.80
CA LEU A 16 -15.62 -21.84 -18.54
C LEU A 16 -14.36 -20.99 -18.34
N VAL A 17 -13.54 -20.86 -19.38
CA VAL A 17 -12.34 -20.00 -19.36
C VAL A 17 -12.73 -18.54 -19.10
N LYS A 18 -13.77 -18.05 -19.78
CA LYS A 18 -14.25 -16.67 -19.59
C LYS A 18 -14.73 -16.39 -18.16
N ILE A 19 -15.49 -17.32 -17.58
CA ILE A 19 -16.00 -17.20 -16.21
C ILE A 19 -14.84 -17.17 -15.21
N SER A 20 -13.90 -18.11 -15.32
CA SER A 20 -12.71 -18.19 -14.46
C SER A 20 -11.82 -16.94 -14.56
N PHE A 21 -11.61 -16.44 -15.78
CA PHE A 21 -10.79 -15.26 -15.99
C PHE A 21 -11.43 -14.01 -15.37
N ASN A 22 -12.75 -13.87 -15.46
CA ASN A 22 -13.45 -12.71 -14.91
C ASN A 22 -13.43 -12.69 -13.38
N SER A 23 -13.54 -13.85 -12.72
CA SER A 23 -13.47 -13.96 -11.25
C SER A 23 -12.06 -13.74 -10.70
N ILE A 24 -11.00 -14.21 -11.38
CA ILE A 24 -9.61 -13.90 -11.01
C ILE A 24 -9.35 -12.41 -11.19
N ARG A 25 -9.78 -11.84 -12.33
CA ARG A 25 -9.56 -10.42 -12.65
C ARG A 25 -10.13 -9.51 -11.57
N VAL A 26 -11.40 -9.67 -11.20
CA VAL A 26 -12.04 -8.80 -10.20
C VAL A 26 -11.31 -8.87 -8.84
N ARG A 27 -10.94 -10.07 -8.38
CA ARG A 27 -10.21 -10.27 -7.11
C ARG A 27 -8.81 -9.66 -7.15
N PHE A 28 -8.07 -9.88 -8.24
CA PHE A 28 -6.70 -9.40 -8.40
C PHE A 28 -6.64 -7.88 -8.49
N PHE A 29 -7.44 -7.27 -9.35
CA PHE A 29 -7.44 -5.81 -9.54
C PHE A 29 -7.79 -5.05 -8.26
N ARG A 30 -8.69 -5.59 -7.43
CA ARG A 30 -9.01 -5.00 -6.12
C ARG A 30 -7.84 -5.01 -5.15
N SER A 31 -7.20 -6.17 -4.98
CA SER A 31 -6.00 -6.27 -4.13
C SER A 31 -4.85 -5.43 -4.68
N LEU A 32 -4.81 -5.24 -6.00
CA LEU A 32 -3.83 -4.39 -6.66
C LEU A 32 -4.08 -2.91 -6.37
N ILE A 33 -5.34 -2.46 -6.34
CA ILE A 33 -5.69 -1.05 -6.04
C ILE A 33 -5.20 -0.65 -4.65
N THR A 34 -5.45 -1.48 -3.62
CA THR A 34 -5.01 -1.17 -2.24
C THR A 34 -3.49 -1.15 -2.13
N THR A 35 -2.84 -2.17 -2.65
CA THR A 35 -1.37 -2.30 -2.59
C THR A 35 -0.66 -1.22 -3.40
N LEU A 36 -1.17 -0.83 -4.58
CA LEU A 36 -0.62 0.28 -5.36
C LEU A 36 -0.82 1.64 -4.68
N THR A 37 -2.02 1.90 -4.14
CA THR A 37 -2.30 3.15 -3.43
C THR A 37 -1.35 3.31 -2.24
N LEU A 38 -1.16 2.22 -1.49
CA LEU A 38 -0.21 2.19 -0.38
C LEU A 38 1.24 2.33 -0.86
N ALA A 39 1.64 1.57 -1.88
CA ALA A 39 3.00 1.61 -2.42
C ALA A 39 3.36 3.00 -2.95
N LEU A 40 2.45 3.71 -3.63
CA LEU A 40 2.69 5.07 -4.12
C LEU A 40 2.87 6.07 -2.98
N ALA A 41 2.02 6.02 -1.95
CA ALA A 41 2.16 6.90 -0.80
C ALA A 41 3.47 6.65 -0.05
N VAL A 42 3.82 5.38 0.16
CA VAL A 42 5.08 4.98 0.81
C VAL A 42 6.28 5.36 -0.06
N ALA A 43 6.20 5.19 -1.38
CA ALA A 43 7.25 5.62 -2.30
C ALA A 43 7.48 7.13 -2.25
N PHE A 44 6.43 7.92 -2.11
CA PHE A 44 6.55 9.37 -1.92
C PHE A 44 7.27 9.72 -0.62
N VAL A 45 6.89 9.10 0.51
CA VAL A 45 7.59 9.32 1.80
C VAL A 45 9.05 8.88 1.73
N SER A 46 9.30 7.69 1.19
CA SER A 46 10.64 7.12 1.02
C SER A 46 11.50 8.00 0.11
N PHE A 47 10.94 8.52 -0.99
CA PHE A 47 11.61 9.47 -1.88
C PHE A 47 12.02 10.75 -1.15
N THR A 48 11.10 11.35 -0.38
CA THR A 48 11.36 12.57 0.38
C THR A 48 12.46 12.34 1.42
N TRP A 49 12.37 11.28 2.24
CA TRP A 49 13.37 10.98 3.27
C TRP A 49 14.73 10.64 2.68
N SER A 50 14.77 9.75 1.68
CA SER A 50 16.00 9.36 0.97
C SER A 50 16.66 10.57 0.30
N GLY A 51 15.86 11.51 -0.22
CA GLY A 51 16.35 12.76 -0.78
C GLY A 51 17.17 13.57 0.21
N TYR A 52 16.69 13.73 1.45
CA TYR A 52 17.45 14.43 2.50
C TYR A 52 18.66 13.65 2.97
N GLU A 53 18.58 12.32 3.06
CA GLU A 53 19.75 11.51 3.41
C GLU A 53 20.88 11.65 2.38
N LEU A 54 20.54 11.63 1.09
CA LEU A 54 21.50 11.86 0.01
C LEU A 54 22.07 13.25 0.04
N LEU A 55 21.21 14.24 0.25
CA LEU A 55 21.63 15.64 0.31
C LEU A 55 22.56 15.87 1.50
N ASN A 56 22.28 15.28 2.67
CA ASN A 56 23.16 15.31 3.84
C ASN A 56 24.51 14.61 3.61
N ALA A 57 24.52 13.51 2.86
CA ALA A 57 25.76 12.79 2.54
C ALA A 57 26.61 13.52 1.48
N PHE A 58 25.96 14.16 0.52
CA PHE A 58 26.61 14.87 -0.59
C PHE A 58 27.08 16.28 -0.22
N PHE A 59 26.30 17.03 0.58
CA PHE A 59 26.55 18.44 0.86
C PHE A 59 27.96 18.76 1.40
N PRO A 60 28.55 17.97 2.33
CA PRO A 60 29.92 18.20 2.81
C PRO A 60 31.00 18.06 1.73
N HIS A 61 30.72 17.34 0.64
CA HIS A 61 31.64 17.06 -0.45
C HIS A 61 31.40 17.94 -1.68
N ALA A 62 30.36 18.78 -1.65
CA ALA A 62 29.99 19.65 -2.76
C ALA A 62 30.85 20.93 -2.80
N ASP A 63 31.19 21.39 -4.00
CA ASP A 63 31.87 22.68 -4.19
C ASP A 63 31.05 23.84 -3.63
N GLY A 64 31.72 24.91 -3.19
CA GLY A 64 31.06 26.07 -2.56
C GLY A 64 30.00 26.76 -3.45
N THR A 65 30.13 26.66 -4.77
CA THR A 65 29.13 27.16 -5.73
C THR A 65 27.86 26.29 -5.74
N VAL A 66 28.02 24.96 -5.62
CA VAL A 66 26.91 24.00 -5.55
C VAL A 66 26.22 24.08 -4.19
N GLN A 67 26.98 24.26 -3.11
CA GLN A 67 26.43 24.50 -1.76
C GLN A 67 25.56 25.75 -1.74
N ALA A 68 26.04 26.87 -2.31
CA ALA A 68 25.26 28.09 -2.44
C ALA A 68 24.00 27.88 -3.30
N GLY A 69 24.07 27.08 -4.36
CA GLY A 69 22.93 26.70 -5.20
C GLY A 69 21.87 25.86 -4.46
N ILE A 70 22.29 24.94 -3.59
CA ILE A 70 21.37 24.12 -2.77
C ILE A 70 20.63 24.98 -1.75
N LEU A 71 21.35 25.88 -1.06
CA LEU A 71 20.75 26.81 -0.10
C LEU A 71 19.81 27.82 -0.79
N ALA A 72 20.19 28.32 -1.97
CA ALA A 72 19.33 29.16 -2.80
C ALA A 72 18.08 28.41 -3.32
N GLY A 73 18.16 27.08 -3.44
CA GLY A 73 17.04 26.19 -3.79
C GLY A 73 15.98 26.03 -2.70
N GLY A 74 16.15 26.68 -1.54
CA GLY A 74 15.19 26.65 -0.43
C GLY A 74 15.36 25.48 0.54
N TYR A 75 16.49 24.77 0.48
CA TYR A 75 16.84 23.75 1.48
C TYR A 75 17.46 24.43 2.69
N GLU A 76 16.74 24.48 3.80
CA GLU A 76 17.22 25.07 5.05
C GLU A 76 18.02 24.04 5.87
N LEU A 77 19.11 24.52 6.48
CA LEU A 77 19.91 23.74 7.42
C LEU A 77 19.35 23.93 8.83
N GLU A 78 18.73 22.89 9.37
CA GLU A 78 18.29 22.85 10.76
C GLU A 78 19.29 22.04 11.58
N ASN A 79 19.95 22.68 12.55
CA ASN A 79 21.00 22.05 13.38
C ASN A 79 22.11 21.35 12.57
N GLY A 80 22.47 21.91 11.41
CA GLY A 80 23.53 21.36 10.55
C GLY A 80 23.12 20.15 9.72
N ARG A 81 21.83 19.80 9.65
CA ARG A 81 21.29 18.76 8.76
C ARG A 81 20.13 19.32 7.95
N PHE A 82 20.00 18.81 6.73
CA PHE A 82 18.80 19.02 5.93
C PHE A 82 17.71 18.06 6.39
N GLY A 83 16.54 18.61 6.68
CA GLY A 83 15.36 17.87 7.10
C GLY A 83 14.15 18.27 6.28
N ALA A 84 13.06 17.53 6.48
CA ALA A 84 11.77 17.88 5.90
C ALA A 84 11.32 19.22 6.48
N GLY A 85 11.35 20.28 5.64
CA GLY A 85 10.82 21.58 6.02
C GLY A 85 9.31 21.48 6.28
N ALA A 86 8.74 22.51 6.92
CA ALA A 86 7.31 22.51 7.27
C ALA A 86 6.43 22.17 6.06
N LYS A 87 6.71 22.77 4.89
CA LYS A 87 5.96 22.53 3.64
C LYS A 87 5.99 21.06 3.22
N ASP A 88 7.15 20.41 3.27
CA ASP A 88 7.31 19.01 2.87
C ASP A 88 6.63 18.06 3.86
N GLN A 89 6.69 18.38 5.17
CA GLN A 89 5.95 17.65 6.20
C GLN A 89 4.44 17.70 5.96
N TRP A 90 3.90 18.87 5.62
CA TRP A 90 2.48 19.03 5.29
C TRP A 90 2.09 18.19 4.05
N LEU A 91 2.92 18.17 3.00
CA LEU A 91 2.67 17.37 1.80
C LEU A 91 2.67 15.86 2.10
N VAL A 92 3.61 15.41 2.94
CA VAL A 92 3.67 14.01 3.38
C VAL A 92 2.41 13.65 4.17
N ILE A 93 2.00 14.47 5.13
CA ILE A 93 0.79 14.22 5.94
C ILE A 93 -0.46 14.13 5.05
N LEU A 94 -0.63 15.06 4.11
CA LEU A 94 -1.74 15.05 3.17
C LEU A 94 -1.75 13.78 2.30
N SER A 95 -0.59 13.37 1.81
CA SER A 95 -0.44 12.14 1.01
C SER A 95 -0.83 10.89 1.81
N LEU A 96 -0.38 10.79 3.07
CA LEU A 96 -0.73 9.68 3.95
C LEU A 96 -2.24 9.66 4.28
N LEU A 97 -2.85 10.83 4.48
CA LEU A 97 -4.29 10.94 4.73
C LEU A 97 -5.10 10.41 3.54
N VAL A 98 -4.77 10.87 2.33
CA VAL A 98 -5.44 10.41 1.09
C VAL A 98 -5.25 8.90 0.90
N CYS A 99 -4.07 8.38 1.20
CA CYS A 99 -3.78 6.95 1.16
C CYS A 99 -4.70 6.15 2.10
N VAL A 100 -4.83 6.56 3.36
CA VAL A 100 -5.68 5.89 4.36
C VAL A 100 -7.14 5.88 3.91
N VAL A 101 -7.65 7.01 3.42
CA VAL A 101 -9.04 7.09 2.91
C VAL A 101 -9.24 6.14 1.72
N GLY A 102 -8.28 6.08 0.80
CA GLY A 102 -8.29 5.13 -0.32
C GLY A 102 -8.32 3.67 0.13
N ILE A 103 -7.51 3.32 1.14
CA ILE A 103 -7.48 1.97 1.72
C ILE A 103 -8.83 1.62 2.34
N VAL A 104 -9.39 2.50 3.17
CA VAL A 104 -10.70 2.27 3.83
C VAL A 104 -11.78 1.99 2.79
N ASN A 105 -11.86 2.82 1.75
CA ASN A 105 -12.89 2.67 0.71
C ASN A 105 -12.74 1.34 -0.06
N ALA A 106 -11.51 1.01 -0.46
CA ALA A 106 -11.25 -0.23 -1.18
C ALA A 106 -11.51 -1.48 -0.31
N GLN A 107 -11.21 -1.40 0.99
CA GLN A 107 -11.49 -2.46 1.95
C GLN A 107 -12.99 -2.62 2.23
N LEU A 108 -13.75 -1.53 2.38
CA LEU A 108 -15.22 -1.59 2.51
C LEU A 108 -15.86 -2.28 1.31
N MET A 109 -15.38 -1.95 0.11
CA MET A 109 -15.85 -2.58 -1.11
C MET A 109 -15.39 -4.06 -1.19
N ALA A 110 -14.28 -4.44 -0.54
CA ALA A 110 -13.86 -5.85 -0.43
C ALA A 110 -14.80 -6.65 0.49
N VAL A 111 -15.28 -6.01 1.57
CA VAL A 111 -16.23 -6.61 2.50
C VAL A 111 -17.56 -6.93 1.80
N THR A 112 -18.07 -6.05 0.95
CA THR A 112 -19.33 -6.27 0.24
C THR A 112 -19.23 -7.39 -0.81
N GLU A 113 -18.07 -7.58 -1.44
CA GLU A 113 -17.86 -8.71 -2.36
C GLU A 113 -17.78 -10.05 -1.63
N ARG A 114 -17.14 -10.08 -0.46
CA ARG A 114 -17.01 -11.29 0.37
C ARG A 114 -18.20 -11.50 1.31
N PHE A 115 -19.25 -10.70 1.18
CA PHE A 115 -20.41 -10.70 2.08
C PHE A 115 -21.01 -12.10 2.26
N ARG A 116 -21.17 -12.83 1.15
CA ARG A 116 -21.72 -14.19 1.15
C ARG A 116 -20.77 -15.22 1.74
N GLU A 117 -19.49 -15.13 1.39
CA GLU A 117 -18.45 -16.04 1.94
C GLU A 117 -18.39 -15.89 3.47
N ILE A 118 -18.39 -14.66 3.97
CA ILE A 118 -18.39 -14.34 5.41
C ILE A 118 -19.70 -14.82 6.08
N GLY A 119 -20.85 -14.62 5.41
CA GLY A 119 -22.14 -15.11 5.87
C GLY A 119 -22.17 -16.63 6.05
N THR A 120 -21.63 -17.38 5.09
CA THR A 120 -21.51 -18.85 5.17
C THR A 120 -20.64 -19.28 6.35
N PHE A 121 -19.48 -18.64 6.57
CA PHE A 121 -18.64 -18.96 7.74
C PHE A 121 -19.36 -18.70 9.06
N LYS A 122 -20.12 -17.60 9.15
CA LYS A 122 -20.93 -17.30 10.34
C LYS A 122 -22.06 -18.30 10.57
N CYS A 123 -22.72 -18.79 9.52
CA CYS A 123 -23.71 -19.86 9.64
C CYS A 123 -23.10 -21.17 10.15
N LEU A 124 -21.83 -21.43 9.84
CA LEU A 124 -21.07 -22.57 10.34
C LEU A 124 -20.53 -22.37 11.76
N GLY A 125 -20.85 -21.24 12.42
CA GLY A 125 -20.44 -20.95 13.79
C GLY A 125 -19.12 -20.19 13.94
N ALA A 126 -18.59 -19.57 12.88
CA ALA A 126 -17.40 -18.74 12.99
C ALA A 126 -17.66 -17.50 13.86
N LEU A 127 -16.76 -17.22 14.81
CA LEU A 127 -16.83 -16.03 15.66
C LEU A 127 -16.49 -14.75 14.88
N ASP A 128 -17.03 -13.62 15.33
CA ASP A 128 -16.70 -12.28 14.80
C ASP A 128 -15.18 -12.02 14.82
N SER A 129 -14.48 -12.51 15.85
CA SER A 129 -13.03 -12.40 15.97
C SER A 129 -12.26 -13.16 14.88
N PHE A 130 -12.83 -14.24 14.33
CA PHE A 130 -12.23 -14.98 13.22
C PHE A 130 -12.22 -14.12 11.96
N VAL A 131 -13.35 -13.47 11.66
CA VAL A 131 -13.48 -12.55 10.52
C VAL A 131 -12.50 -11.39 10.66
N VAL A 132 -12.45 -10.73 11.83
CA VAL A 132 -11.49 -9.64 12.07
C VAL A 132 -10.04 -10.09 11.85
N ARG A 133 -9.65 -11.27 12.34
CA ARG A 133 -8.28 -11.80 12.16
C ARG A 133 -7.90 -12.00 10.70
N ILE A 134 -8.83 -12.45 9.85
CA ILE A 134 -8.58 -12.61 8.42
C ILE A 134 -8.24 -11.25 7.78
N PHE A 135 -9.06 -10.23 8.03
CA PHE A 135 -8.83 -8.89 7.48
C PHE A 135 -7.54 -8.25 8.02
N VAL A 136 -7.23 -8.45 9.30
CA VAL A 136 -5.98 -7.98 9.91
C VAL A 136 -4.77 -8.62 9.23
N LEU A 137 -4.78 -9.95 9.04
CA LEU A 137 -3.69 -10.65 8.36
C LEU A 137 -3.55 -10.19 6.91
N GLU A 138 -4.65 -10.06 6.17
CA GLU A 138 -4.65 -9.53 4.80
C GLU A 138 -4.02 -8.14 4.73
N SER A 139 -4.35 -7.28 5.69
CA SER A 139 -3.83 -5.91 5.76
C SER A 139 -2.34 -5.87 6.11
N ILE A 140 -1.86 -6.79 6.95
CA ILE A 140 -0.43 -6.95 7.23
C ILE A 140 0.31 -7.35 5.97
N TYR A 141 -0.19 -8.34 5.22
CA TYR A 141 0.45 -8.75 3.96
C TYR A 141 0.46 -7.63 2.93
N GLN A 142 -0.66 -6.92 2.77
CA GLN A 142 -0.72 -5.74 1.90
C GLN A 142 0.24 -4.64 2.35
N GLY A 143 0.36 -4.42 3.66
CA GLY A 143 1.28 -3.45 4.27
C GLY A 143 2.75 -3.79 4.03
N LEU A 144 3.12 -5.05 4.23
CA LEU A 144 4.49 -5.53 3.99
C LEU A 144 4.87 -5.43 2.52
N PHE A 145 4.03 -5.94 1.61
CA PHE A 145 4.32 -5.90 0.18
C PHE A 145 4.28 -4.48 -0.38
N GLY A 146 3.22 -3.72 -0.11
CA GLY A 146 3.09 -2.33 -0.57
C GLY A 146 4.17 -1.44 0.04
N GLY A 147 4.48 -1.63 1.31
CA GLY A 147 5.53 -0.93 2.04
C GLY A 147 6.92 -1.20 1.48
N PHE A 148 7.27 -2.47 1.29
CA PHE A 148 8.58 -2.85 0.76
C PHE A 148 8.78 -2.37 -0.68
N VAL A 149 7.80 -2.62 -1.56
CA VAL A 149 7.87 -2.20 -2.97
C VAL A 149 7.88 -0.67 -3.09
N GLY A 150 7.02 0.01 -2.33
CA GLY A 150 6.98 1.47 -2.28
C GLY A 150 8.29 2.06 -1.75
N GLY A 151 8.78 1.53 -0.62
CA GLY A 151 10.03 1.95 0.01
C GLY A 151 11.21 1.83 -0.96
N LEU A 152 11.37 0.67 -1.60
CA LEU A 152 12.40 0.46 -2.62
C LEU A 152 12.25 1.39 -3.82
N ALA A 153 11.03 1.54 -4.35
CA ALA A 153 10.79 2.43 -5.47
C ALA A 153 11.15 3.88 -5.14
N GLY A 154 10.78 4.35 -3.95
CA GLY A 154 11.10 5.71 -3.48
C GLY A 154 12.60 5.95 -3.37
N VAL A 155 13.36 5.01 -2.80
CA VAL A 155 14.83 5.08 -2.74
C VAL A 155 15.40 5.14 -4.15
N LEU A 156 15.00 4.22 -5.04
CA LEU A 156 15.53 4.16 -6.41
C LEU A 156 15.23 5.43 -7.21
N ILE A 157 14.03 6.02 -7.06
CA ILE A 157 13.67 7.28 -7.70
C ILE A 157 14.50 8.43 -7.12
N ALA A 158 14.75 8.45 -5.81
CA ALA A 158 15.61 9.45 -5.18
C ALA A 158 17.06 9.34 -5.68
N THR A 159 17.63 8.13 -5.69
CA THR A 159 18.95 7.83 -6.26
C THR A 159 19.04 8.31 -7.69
N GLY A 160 18.09 7.91 -8.53
CA GLY A 160 18.08 8.25 -9.95
C GLY A 160 18.05 9.76 -10.15
N SER A 161 17.15 10.44 -9.44
CA SER A 161 17.02 11.91 -9.49
C SER A 161 18.32 12.64 -9.12
N PHE A 162 19.02 12.15 -8.09
CA PHE A 162 20.30 12.70 -7.66
C PHE A 162 21.42 12.38 -8.64
N LEU A 163 21.46 11.15 -9.17
CA LEU A 163 22.44 10.71 -10.17
C LEU A 163 22.35 11.57 -11.45
N PHE A 164 21.14 11.93 -11.88
CA PHE A 164 20.93 12.83 -13.02
C PHE A 164 21.42 14.26 -12.77
N ARG A 165 21.41 14.74 -11.52
CA ARG A 165 21.80 16.13 -11.18
C ARG A 165 23.27 16.27 -10.79
N ALA A 166 23.79 15.35 -10.00
CA ALA A 166 25.13 15.41 -9.40
C ALA A 166 26.14 14.42 -10.05
N GLY A 167 25.69 13.58 -10.97
CA GLY A 167 26.54 12.60 -11.66
C GLY A 167 27.06 11.50 -10.73
N TRP A 168 28.13 10.81 -11.17
CA TRP A 168 28.67 9.62 -10.52
C TRP A 168 29.25 9.85 -9.10
N ILE A 169 29.53 11.10 -8.72
CA ILE A 169 29.99 11.46 -7.37
C ILE A 169 28.92 11.08 -6.32
N CYS A 170 27.64 11.13 -6.70
CA CYS A 170 26.56 10.78 -5.79
C CYS A 170 26.55 9.30 -5.37
N LEU A 171 27.11 8.41 -6.19
CA LEU A 171 27.25 6.98 -5.86
C LEU A 171 28.41 6.73 -4.89
N ALA A 172 29.46 7.56 -4.93
CA ALA A 172 30.56 7.46 -3.98
C ALA A 172 30.13 7.86 -2.56
N CYS A 173 29.22 8.81 -2.44
CA CYS A 173 28.64 9.27 -1.16
C CYS A 173 27.35 8.52 -0.78
N TRP A 174 26.97 7.45 -1.49
CA TRP A 174 25.73 6.73 -1.24
C TRP A 174 25.75 6.09 0.15
N PRO A 175 24.80 6.41 1.07
CA PRO A 175 24.79 5.86 2.42
C PRO A 175 23.89 4.60 2.51
N PRO A 176 24.41 3.37 2.30
CA PRO A 176 23.57 2.17 2.23
C PRO A 176 22.83 1.87 3.53
N GLY A 177 23.44 2.19 4.69
CA GLY A 177 22.85 1.93 6.00
C GLY A 177 21.60 2.78 6.27
N SER A 178 21.64 4.07 5.93
CA SER A 178 20.49 4.96 6.14
C SER A 178 19.36 4.65 5.16
N MET A 179 19.70 4.30 3.92
CA MET A 179 18.73 3.88 2.90
C MET A 179 17.98 2.62 3.32
N LEU A 180 18.69 1.63 3.88
CA LEU A 180 18.07 0.42 4.40
C LEU A 180 17.13 0.72 5.59
N LEU A 181 17.54 1.63 6.48
CA LEU A 181 16.70 2.10 7.58
C LEU A 181 15.46 2.84 7.07
N THR A 182 15.58 3.64 6.01
CA THR A 182 14.45 4.32 5.36
C THR A 182 13.48 3.31 4.76
N VAL A 183 13.95 2.27 4.07
CA VAL A 183 13.08 1.19 3.55
C VAL A 183 12.40 0.43 4.69
N ALA A 184 13.13 0.09 5.74
CA ALA A 184 12.57 -0.61 6.90
C ALA A 184 11.51 0.25 7.63
N GLY A 185 11.82 1.53 7.88
CA GLY A 185 10.91 2.47 8.54
C GLY A 185 9.66 2.76 7.73
N THR A 186 9.80 2.96 6.41
CA THR A 186 8.66 3.20 5.52
C THR A 186 7.81 1.93 5.33
N THR A 187 8.41 0.74 5.35
CA THR A 187 7.66 -0.53 5.35
C THR A 187 6.86 -0.70 6.65
N LEU A 188 7.45 -0.38 7.80
CA LEU A 188 6.73 -0.44 9.08
C LEU A 188 5.58 0.57 9.10
N LEU A 189 5.82 1.79 8.63
CA LEU A 189 4.79 2.81 8.47
C LEU A 189 3.65 2.33 7.56
N ALA A 190 3.96 1.63 6.47
CA ALA A 190 2.96 1.07 5.57
C ALA A 190 2.06 0.03 6.25
N VAL A 191 2.65 -0.86 7.06
CA VAL A 191 1.90 -1.84 7.86
C VAL A 191 0.97 -1.16 8.87
N VAL A 192 1.43 -0.09 9.51
CA VAL A 192 0.59 0.68 10.43
C VAL A 192 -0.57 1.33 9.69
N LEU A 193 -0.31 1.97 8.54
CA LEU A 193 -1.37 2.62 7.75
C LEU A 193 -2.38 1.61 7.18
N SER A 194 -1.93 0.45 6.72
CA SER A 194 -2.83 -0.59 6.20
C SER A 194 -3.71 -1.15 7.30
N LEU A 195 -3.15 -1.39 8.50
CA LEU A 195 -3.92 -1.81 9.67
C LEU A 195 -4.95 -0.75 10.06
N LEU A 196 -4.55 0.51 10.18
CA LEU A 196 -5.46 1.62 10.52
C LEU A 196 -6.62 1.72 9.52
N GLY A 197 -6.32 1.62 8.23
CA GLY A 197 -7.34 1.64 7.18
C GLY A 197 -8.28 0.43 7.17
N ALA A 198 -7.83 -0.72 7.69
CA ALA A 198 -8.59 -1.95 7.69
C ALA A 198 -9.42 -2.21 8.95
N ILE A 199 -9.12 -1.55 10.07
CA ILE A 199 -9.85 -1.75 11.34
C ILE A 199 -11.35 -1.50 11.16
N TYR A 200 -11.73 -0.36 10.58
CA TYR A 200 -13.14 -0.03 10.40
C TYR A 200 -13.86 -1.04 9.48
N PRO A 201 -13.38 -1.33 8.26
CA PRO A 201 -13.96 -2.37 7.40
C PRO A 201 -14.04 -3.76 8.06
N ALA A 202 -13.00 -4.17 8.80
CA ALA A 202 -12.97 -5.47 9.48
C ALA A 202 -14.07 -5.59 10.55
N LEU A 203 -14.32 -4.51 11.30
CA LEU A 203 -15.42 -4.47 12.28
C LEU A 203 -16.79 -4.49 11.60
N VAL A 204 -16.93 -3.77 10.48
CA VAL A 204 -18.16 -3.80 9.67
C VAL A 204 -18.41 -5.23 9.17
N ALA A 205 -17.39 -5.90 8.62
CA ALA A 205 -17.45 -7.28 8.16
C ALA A 205 -17.84 -8.27 9.28
N ALA A 206 -17.22 -8.10 10.44
CA ALA A 206 -17.45 -8.95 11.59
C ALA A 206 -18.84 -8.77 12.19
N LYS A 207 -19.56 -7.66 11.97
CA LYS A 207 -20.92 -7.45 12.49
C LYS A 207 -22.03 -7.78 11.49
N MET A 208 -21.68 -8.36 10.33
CA MET A 208 -22.66 -8.68 9.29
C MET A 208 -23.61 -9.80 9.73
N GLN A 209 -24.89 -9.61 9.43
CA GLN A 209 -25.95 -10.57 9.73
C GLN A 209 -26.01 -11.65 8.63
N PRO A 210 -25.82 -12.94 8.97
CA PRO A 210 -25.79 -14.02 7.98
C PRO A 210 -27.13 -14.18 7.23
N ALA A 211 -28.26 -13.88 7.87
CA ALA A 211 -29.58 -13.97 7.27
C ALA A 211 -29.75 -13.04 6.04
N ILE A 212 -29.14 -11.85 6.06
CA ILE A 212 -29.20 -10.90 4.93
C ILE A 212 -28.29 -11.37 3.78
N ALA A 213 -27.17 -12.02 4.10
CA ALA A 213 -26.21 -12.51 3.10
C ALA A 213 -26.77 -13.63 2.21
N LEU A 214 -27.68 -14.45 2.74
CA LEU A 214 -28.31 -15.54 1.99
C LEU A 214 -29.58 -15.12 1.26
N ARG A 215 -30.24 -14.03 1.68
CA ARG A 215 -31.48 -13.54 1.07
C ARG A 215 -31.28 -12.77 -0.24
N ASN A 216 -30.09 -12.20 -0.49
CA ASN A 216 -29.81 -11.37 -1.68
C ASN A 216 -29.76 -12.15 -3.02
N GLU A 217 -30.32 -13.37 -3.09
CA GLU A 217 -30.45 -14.18 -4.31
C GLU A 217 -31.90 -14.53 -4.70
N GLU A 218 -32.90 -14.16 -3.89
CA GLU A 218 -34.30 -14.16 -4.33
C GLU A 218 -34.66 -12.82 -4.99
#